data_AF-A0AAN1UIA5-F1
#
_entry.id   AF-A0AAN1UIA5-F1
#
_cell.length_a   1.000
_cell.length_b   1.000
_cell.length_c   1.000
_cell.angle_alpha   90.00
_cell.angle_beta   90.00
_cell.angle_gamma   90.00
#
_symmetry.space_group_name_H-M   'P 1'
#
loop_
_entity.id
_entity.type
_entity.pdbx_description
1 polymer ?
#
loop_
_entity_poly.entity_id
_entity_poly.type
_entity_poly.pdbx_seq_one_letter_code
_entity_poly.pdbx_strand_id
1 'polypeptide(L)'
;MRATDKWVRRVGIMLQLGWKERTDSQYLQTAILANQGDEDFFIQKAIGWALRDYSKVNPEWVRTFVANHALSALAQREGCKYL
;
A
#
# COMPACT_ATOMS: atom_id res chain seq x y z
N MET A 1 -7.35 11.78 -11.83
CA MET A 1 -8.56 10.96 -12.10
C MET A 1 -8.21 9.51 -11.82
N ARG A 2 -8.99 8.77 -11.03
CA ARG A 2 -8.74 7.36 -10.68
C ARG A 2 -9.20 6.47 -11.84
N ALA A 3 -8.40 5.49 -12.26
CA ALA A 3 -8.79 4.55 -13.32
C ALA A 3 -10.03 3.73 -12.90
N THR A 4 -10.93 3.43 -13.84
CA THR A 4 -12.14 2.64 -13.55
C THR A 4 -11.83 1.16 -13.36
N ASP A 5 -10.86 0.64 -14.11
CA ASP A 5 -10.46 -0.77 -14.05
C ASP A 5 -9.59 -1.05 -12.80
N LYS A 6 -10.02 -2.02 -11.99
CA LYS A 6 -9.34 -2.37 -10.74
C LYS A 6 -7.95 -2.95 -10.96
N TRP A 7 -7.69 -3.65 -12.06
CA TRP A 7 -6.38 -4.23 -12.36
C TRP A 7 -5.36 -3.16 -12.71
N VAL A 8 -5.77 -2.11 -13.43
CA VAL A 8 -4.91 -0.94 -13.68
C VAL A 8 -4.53 -0.26 -12.36
N ARG A 9 -5.50 -0.06 -11.47
CA ARG A 9 -5.23 0.50 -10.13
C ARG A 9 -4.31 -0.40 -9.31
N ARG A 10 -4.53 -1.72 -9.36
CA ARG A 10 -3.69 -2.72 -8.67
C ARG A 10 -2.24 -2.64 -9.13
N VAL A 11 -1.99 -2.49 -10.43
CA VAL A 11 -0.64 -2.28 -10.98
C VAL A 11 -0.02 -1.01 -10.42
N GLY A 12 -0.77 0.10 -10.37
CA GLY A 12 -0.28 1.35 -9.78
C GLY A 12 0.14 1.21 -8.31
N ILE A 13 -0.67 0.51 -7.50
CA ILE A 13 -0.35 0.28 -6.08
C ILE A 13 0.91 -0.58 -5.91
N MET A 14 1.08 -1.61 -6.75
CA MET A 14 2.20 -2.55 -6.67
C MET A 14 3.42 -2.15 -7.51
N LEU A 15 3.39 -0.99 -8.16
CA LEU A 15 4.38 -0.58 -9.16
C LEU A 15 5.82 -0.68 -8.64
N GLN A 16 6.02 -0.40 -7.35
CA GLN A 16 7.33 -0.27 -6.73
C GLN A 16 7.75 -1.49 -5.90
N LEU A 17 7.05 -2.62 -6.03
CA LEU A 17 7.47 -3.85 -5.33
C LEU A 17 8.92 -4.22 -5.70
N GLY A 18 9.73 -4.45 -4.68
CA GLY A 18 11.15 -4.80 -4.81
C GLY A 18 12.08 -3.62 -5.12
N TRP A 19 11.59 -2.37 -5.15
CA TRP A 19 12.43 -1.20 -5.39
C TRP A 19 13.33 -0.83 -4.20
N LYS A 20 13.02 -1.37 -3.01
CA LYS A 20 13.79 -1.18 -1.78
C LYS A 20 13.99 0.29 -1.44
N GLU A 21 15.24 0.74 -1.30
CA GLU A 21 15.61 2.13 -0.96
C GLU A 21 15.23 3.13 -2.07
N ARG A 22 14.93 2.65 -3.28
CA ARG A 22 14.44 3.48 -4.40
C ARG A 22 12.94 3.69 -4.39
N THR A 23 12.21 3.09 -3.45
CA THR A 23 10.76 3.28 -3.30
C THR A 23 10.47 4.77 -3.06
N ASP A 24 9.62 5.35 -3.88
CA ASP A 24 9.12 6.71 -3.68
C ASP A 24 7.91 6.64 -2.75
N SER A 25 8.15 6.97 -1.48
CA SER A 25 7.14 6.92 -0.42
C SER A 25 5.97 7.89 -0.66
N GLN A 26 6.21 9.01 -1.35
CA GLN A 26 5.17 9.97 -1.68
C GLN A 26 4.23 9.40 -2.75
N TYR A 27 4.78 8.76 -3.79
CA TYR A 27 3.98 8.02 -4.77
C TYR A 27 3.21 6.88 -4.10
N LEU A 28 3.86 6.06 -3.27
CA LEU A 28 3.25 4.94 -2.57
C LEU A 28 2.05 5.40 -1.74
N GLN A 29 2.23 6.44 -0.92
CA GLN A 29 1.14 7.07 -0.17
C GLN A 29 0.00 7.52 -1.09
N THR A 30 0.31 8.25 -2.15
CA THR A 30 -0.70 8.75 -3.10
C THR A 30 -1.52 7.61 -3.72
N ALA A 31 -0.84 6.54 -4.14
CA ALA A 31 -1.47 5.36 -4.72
C ALA A 31 -2.38 4.63 -3.72
N ILE A 32 -1.96 4.50 -2.46
CA ILE A 32 -2.77 3.86 -1.42
C ILE A 32 -3.98 4.72 -1.07
N LEU A 33 -3.81 6.02 -0.81
CA LEU A 33 -4.90 6.90 -0.41
C LEU A 33 -5.98 7.05 -1.48
N ALA A 34 -5.60 7.01 -2.75
CA ALA A 34 -6.55 6.99 -3.85
C ALA A 34 -7.44 5.72 -3.87
N ASN A 35 -7.06 4.67 -3.12
CA ASN A 35 -7.71 3.35 -3.14
C ASN A 35 -8.11 2.83 -1.74
N GLN A 36 -7.84 3.56 -0.66
CA GLN A 36 -7.98 3.06 0.71
C GLN A 36 -9.42 2.65 1.08
N GLY A 37 -10.42 3.38 0.56
CA GLY A 37 -11.85 3.11 0.78
C GLY A 37 -12.47 2.08 -0.17
N ASP A 38 -11.67 1.39 -0.99
CA ASP A 38 -12.18 0.37 -1.90
C ASP A 38 -12.30 -1.00 -1.22
N GLU A 39 -13.49 -1.59 -1.18
CA GLU A 39 -13.69 -2.87 -0.49
C GLU A 39 -13.23 -4.10 -1.31
N ASP A 40 -12.80 -3.92 -2.57
CA ASP A 40 -12.33 -5.03 -3.40
C ASP A 40 -11.10 -5.72 -2.79
N PHE A 41 -11.22 -7.03 -2.62
CA PHE A 41 -10.19 -7.90 -2.03
C PHE A 41 -8.82 -7.73 -2.68
N PHE A 42 -8.75 -7.62 -4.02
CA PHE A 42 -7.48 -7.50 -4.73
C PHE A 42 -6.86 -6.12 -4.57
N ILE A 43 -7.65 -5.06 -4.44
CA ILE A 43 -7.12 -3.73 -4.12
C ILE A 43 -6.54 -3.72 -2.70
N GLN A 44 -7.29 -4.21 -1.72
CA GLN A 44 -6.83 -4.24 -0.32
C GLN A 44 -5.61 -5.15 -0.13
N LYS A 45 -5.54 -6.29 -0.84
CA LYS A 45 -4.33 -7.14 -0.88
C LYS A 45 -3.12 -6.41 -1.48
N ALA A 46 -3.31 -5.62 -2.54
CA ALA A 46 -2.21 -4.88 -3.16
C ALA A 46 -1.66 -3.81 -2.22
N ILE A 47 -2.52 -3.07 -1.52
CA ILE A 47 -2.12 -2.09 -0.50
C ILE A 47 -1.28 -2.79 0.58
N GLY A 48 -1.81 -3.89 1.13
CA GLY A 48 -1.10 -4.66 2.15
C GLY A 48 0.25 -5.18 1.68
N TRP A 49 0.36 -5.67 0.44
CA TRP A 49 1.63 -6.14 -0.11
C TRP A 49 2.65 -5.03 -0.35
N ALA A 50 2.21 -3.87 -0.85
CA ALA A 50 3.10 -2.73 -1.06
C ALA A 50 3.67 -2.22 0.27
N LEU A 51 2.82 -2.09 1.31
CA LEU A 51 3.25 -1.73 2.67
C LEU A 51 4.17 -2.79 3.28
N ARG A 52 3.86 -4.08 3.11
CA ARG A 52 4.69 -5.18 3.63
C ARG A 52 6.05 -5.24 2.97
N ASP A 53 6.13 -4.91 1.69
CA ASP A 53 7.41 -4.89 1.00
C ASP A 53 8.26 -3.71 1.46
N TYR A 54 7.65 -2.52 1.55
CA TYR A 54 8.36 -1.32 1.98
C TYR A 54 8.73 -1.34 3.48
N SER A 55 7.99 -2.05 4.33
CA SER A 55 8.33 -2.18 5.76
C SER A 55 9.66 -2.88 6.02
N LYS A 56 10.16 -3.67 5.07
CA LYS A 56 11.50 -4.27 5.14
C LYS A 56 12.62 -3.24 4.97
N VAL A 57 12.31 -2.06 4.43
CA VAL A 57 13.26 -0.97 4.15
C VAL A 57 13.05 0.17 5.15
N ASN A 58 11.81 0.60 5.35
CA ASN A 58 11.47 1.69 6.26
C ASN A 58 10.28 1.30 7.16
N PRO A 59 10.50 0.50 8.22
CA PRO A 59 9.44 0.01 9.08
C PRO A 59 8.73 1.14 9.85
N GLU A 60 9.46 2.18 10.23
CA GLU A 60 8.90 3.30 10.99
C GLU A 60 7.94 4.15 10.14
N TRP A 61 8.29 4.37 8.86
CA TRP A 61 7.38 5.01 7.92
C TRP A 61 6.08 4.21 7.76
N VAL A 62 6.17 2.88 7.64
CA VAL A 62 4.97 2.04 7.50
C VAL A 62 4.14 2.05 8.78
N ARG A 63 4.76 1.97 9.96
CA ARG A 63 4.07 2.06 11.27
C ARG A 63 3.30 3.38 11.39
N THR A 64 3.98 4.49 11.10
CA THR A 64 3.39 5.84 11.14
C THR A 64 2.28 5.98 10.10
N PHE A 65 2.48 5.47 8.89
CA PHE A 65 1.48 5.52 7.83
C PHE A 65 0.20 4.76 8.22
N VAL A 66 0.34 3.52 8.71
CA VAL A 66 -0.81 2.69 9.11
C VAL A 66 -1.54 3.29 10.32
N ALA A 67 -0.82 3.86 11.29
CA ALA A 67 -1.43 4.49 12.46
C ALA A 67 -2.27 5.74 12.12
N ASN A 68 -1.89 6.48 11.08
CA ASN A 68 -2.52 7.74 10.71
C ASN A 68 -3.62 7.61 9.63
N HIS A 69 -3.87 6.41 9.09
CA HIS A 69 -4.80 6.23 7.99
C HIS A 69 -5.76 5.05 8.22
N ALA A 70 -7.04 5.25 7.91
CA ALA A 70 -8.07 4.23 8.04
C ALA A 70 -7.99 3.20 6.89
N LEU A 71 -7.08 2.23 7.02
CA LEU A 71 -6.94 1.11 6.10
C LEU A 71 -7.86 -0.05 6.49
N SER A 72 -8.24 -0.91 5.54
CA SER A 72 -8.97 -2.14 5.86
C SER A 72 -8.16 -3.06 6.80
N ALA A 73 -8.86 -3.86 7.62
CA ALA A 73 -8.21 -4.84 8.49
C ALA A 73 -7.29 -5.80 7.72
N LEU A 74 -7.65 -6.15 6.47
CA LEU A 74 -6.82 -6.98 5.61
C LEU A 74 -5.51 -6.28 5.24
N ALA A 75 -5.59 -5.03 4.77
CA ALA A 75 -4.42 -4.26 4.37
C ALA A 75 -3.47 -4.02 5.56
N GLN A 76 -4.02 -3.67 6.74
CA GLN A 76 -3.24 -3.50 7.96
C GLN A 76 -2.52 -4.80 8.36
N ARG A 77 -3.24 -5.93 8.44
CA ARG A 77 -2.66 -7.22 8.81
C ARG A 77 -1.55 -7.66 7.85
N GLU A 78 -1.76 -7.48 6.55
CA GLU A 78 -0.75 -7.84 5.55
C GLU A 78 0.47 -6.91 5.62
N GLY A 79 0.24 -5.59 5.70
CA GLY A 79 1.29 -4.55 5.69
C GLY A 79 2.18 -4.58 6.93
N CYS A 80 1.60 -4.84 8.10
CA CYS A 80 2.30 -4.85 9.38
C CYS A 80 2.95 -6.20 9.72
N LYS A 81 3.01 -7.17 8.81
CA LYS A 81 3.50 -8.53 9.10
C LYS A 81 4.94 -8.58 9.65
N TYR A 82 5.76 -7.56 9.39
CA TYR A 82 7.16 -7.47 9.84
C TYR A 82 7.43 -6.29 10.78
N LEU A 83 6.38 -5.67 11.33
CA LEU A 83 6.47 -4.53 12.24
C LEU A 83 6.30 -4.93 13.71
#